data_AF-A0AB38S949-F1
#
_entry.id   AF-A0AB38S949-F1
#
_cell.length_a   1.000
_cell.length_b   1.000
_cell.length_c   1.000
_cell.angle_alpha   90.00
_cell.angle_beta   90.00
_cell.angle_gamma   90.00
#
_symmetry.space_group_name_H-M   'P 1'
#
loop_
_entity.id
_entity.type
_entity.pdbx_description
1 polymer ?
#
loop_
_entity_poly.entity_id
_entity_poly.type
_entity_poly.pdbx_seq_one_letter_code
_entity_poly.pdbx_strand_id
1 'polypeptide(L)'
;MELPLLHLALVGTPNSGKTSLFNALTGSRQKVANYPGVTVERKEGFFVTPLGRQVSVVDLPGTYSLRGRSPDEEITRDFVLGKASGETVPDLVLCVADSTNLRLTIRLLLELKRTGRPMILVLNMFDIATRRGIDVDVERLAKELGVPVVTSIAVRKGGTADLLALTDEIAAKLAAEPQENSWRALSVSELRATQREADRIIADCVSLPASPDTWTARIDAVVLHPVAGLIVLALILFVMFQAVFAWAKPLMELLQSGFDVLGGFVHATLPDGLLQSFLQNGVIAGVGSVIVFLPQIIIIFLFILLLEDFGYMARAAFLMDRIMGGAGLHGRAFIPLLSSFACAIPGIMATRVIDNKRDRLTTILIAPLMTCSARIPVYTLIISAFIPARDVWGFINLQGLVMFGLYAAGITSALVVSFLIKFFMLRDYAPAPFMLELPDYKMPRLKSIAIGIYTRAKMFLQRAGTTIFSMMVLIWFLASFPQPPVGATEPAIDFSLAAMIGKALAPLLAPVGFNWQIAVALIPGMAAREVAVAALGTVYAIEGGKEAAEQIGQVLATKWSLATALSMLAWYIFAPQCASTLAVIRRETGSWAWMAVTFTYMLVLAYAASLVTYNAAVALGAG
;
A
#
# COMPACT_ATOMS: atom_id res chain seq x y z
N MET A 1 -35.80 16.80 -40.60
CA MET A 1 -36.06 15.68 -39.67
C MET A 1 -34.88 15.67 -38.71
N GLU A 2 -35.07 16.09 -37.45
CA GLU A 2 -33.97 16.08 -36.47
C GLU A 2 -33.61 14.63 -36.15
N LEU A 3 -32.34 14.27 -36.34
CA LEU A 3 -31.85 12.94 -36.01
C LEU A 3 -31.85 12.78 -34.48
N PRO A 4 -32.31 11.64 -33.93
CA PRO A 4 -32.32 11.43 -32.48
C PRO A 4 -30.90 11.48 -31.92
N LEU A 5 -30.78 12.00 -30.69
CA LEU A 5 -29.54 12.05 -29.92
C LEU A 5 -29.00 10.63 -29.75
N LEU A 6 -27.74 10.41 -30.14
CA LEU A 6 -27.06 9.13 -29.97
C LEU A 6 -26.22 9.15 -28.70
N HIS A 7 -26.32 8.09 -27.89
CA HIS A 7 -25.53 7.91 -26.67
C HIS A 7 -24.36 6.96 -26.91
N LEU A 8 -23.13 7.46 -26.81
CA LEU A 8 -21.89 6.71 -26.95
C LEU A 8 -21.22 6.47 -25.61
N ALA A 9 -20.62 5.28 -25.46
CA ALA A 9 -19.68 4.98 -24.38
C ALA A 9 -18.28 4.69 -24.94
N LEU A 10 -17.27 5.39 -24.43
CA LEU A 10 -15.87 5.06 -24.66
C LEU A 10 -15.40 4.03 -23.63
N VAL A 11 -15.03 2.84 -24.10
CA VAL A 11 -14.56 1.72 -23.28
C VAL A 11 -13.18 1.29 -23.77
N GLY A 12 -12.34 0.77 -22.89
CA GLY A 12 -11.00 0.34 -23.26
C GLY A 12 -10.14 0.09 -22.03
N THR A 13 -8.98 -0.50 -22.25
CA THR A 13 -8.00 -0.74 -21.18
C THR A 13 -7.44 0.60 -20.66
N PRO A 14 -6.97 0.66 -19.40
CA PRO A 14 -6.18 1.78 -18.92
C PRO A 14 -5.01 2.09 -19.87
N ASN A 15 -4.71 3.38 -20.07
CA ASN A 15 -3.65 3.88 -20.95
C ASN A 15 -3.79 3.59 -22.46
N SER A 16 -4.92 3.04 -22.93
CA SER A 16 -5.24 2.90 -24.37
C SER A 16 -5.40 4.23 -25.13
N GLY A 17 -5.36 5.35 -24.41
CA GLY A 17 -5.52 6.70 -24.96
C GLY A 17 -6.97 7.12 -25.20
N LYS A 18 -7.95 6.47 -24.53
CA LYS A 18 -9.36 6.92 -24.48
C LYS A 18 -9.52 8.41 -24.21
N THR A 19 -8.85 8.95 -23.19
CA THR A 19 -8.99 10.36 -22.82
C THR A 19 -8.48 11.30 -23.91
N SER A 20 -7.44 10.90 -24.66
CA SER A 20 -6.97 11.65 -25.83
C SER A 20 -8.00 11.64 -26.96
N LEU A 21 -8.64 10.48 -27.22
CA LEU A 21 -9.70 10.37 -28.21
C LEU A 21 -10.96 11.15 -27.80
N PHE A 22 -11.35 11.07 -26.52
CA PHE A 22 -12.46 11.84 -25.95
C PHE A 22 -12.25 13.33 -26.20
N ASN A 23 -11.10 13.87 -25.81
CA ASN A 23 -10.76 15.28 -26.02
C ASN A 23 -10.76 15.67 -27.50
N ALA A 24 -10.32 14.78 -28.39
CA ALA A 24 -10.32 15.02 -29.83
C ALA A 24 -11.73 15.08 -30.42
N LEU A 25 -12.69 14.33 -29.87
CA LEU A 25 -14.08 14.33 -30.30
C LEU A 25 -14.88 15.51 -29.73
N THR A 26 -14.70 15.82 -28.45
CA THR A 26 -15.56 16.78 -27.73
C THR A 26 -14.99 18.19 -27.69
N GLY A 27 -13.68 18.36 -27.87
CA GLY A 27 -13.00 19.65 -27.72
C GLY A 27 -13.29 20.27 -26.34
N SER A 28 -13.73 21.53 -26.32
CA SER A 28 -14.08 22.25 -25.08
C SER A 28 -15.49 21.94 -24.54
N ARG A 29 -16.31 21.17 -25.26
CA ARG A 29 -17.72 20.89 -24.90
C ARG A 29 -17.85 19.66 -24.01
N GLN A 30 -17.19 19.69 -22.85
CA GLN A 30 -17.19 18.61 -21.88
C GLN A 30 -17.67 19.07 -20.50
N LYS A 31 -18.34 18.17 -19.78
CA LYS A 31 -18.77 18.32 -18.39
C LYS A 31 -18.08 17.24 -17.56
N VAL A 32 -17.53 17.65 -16.42
CA VAL A 32 -16.89 16.75 -15.45
C VAL A 32 -17.73 16.76 -14.18
N ALA A 33 -18.20 15.58 -13.77
CA ALA A 33 -18.96 15.34 -12.55
C ALA A 33 -18.40 14.11 -11.83
N ASN A 34 -19.02 13.68 -10.73
CA ASN A 34 -18.76 12.40 -10.11
C ASN A 34 -19.99 11.50 -10.24
N TYR A 35 -19.78 10.18 -10.38
CA TYR A 35 -20.88 9.22 -10.33
C TYR A 35 -21.57 9.24 -8.95
N PRO A 36 -22.89 9.04 -8.86
CA PRO A 36 -23.60 9.04 -7.59
C PRO A 36 -23.04 8.04 -6.58
N GLY A 37 -22.72 8.51 -5.36
CA GLY A 37 -22.30 7.66 -4.24
C GLY A 37 -20.85 7.16 -4.30
N VAL A 38 -20.05 7.56 -5.29
CA VAL A 38 -18.64 7.15 -5.45
C VAL A 38 -17.75 8.34 -5.83
N THR A 39 -16.46 8.25 -5.57
CA THR A 39 -15.47 9.30 -5.90
C THR A 39 -14.90 9.18 -7.32
N VAL A 40 -15.58 8.44 -8.21
CA VAL A 40 -15.11 8.18 -9.56
C VAL A 40 -15.57 9.31 -10.48
N GLU A 41 -14.62 9.89 -11.22
CA GLU A 41 -14.85 11.00 -12.15
C GLU A 41 -15.68 10.52 -13.35
N ARG A 42 -16.73 11.27 -13.67
CA ARG A 42 -17.62 11.08 -14.82
C ARG A 42 -17.36 12.21 -15.82
N LYS A 43 -16.87 11.87 -17.02
CA LYS A 43 -16.67 12.84 -18.12
C LYS A 43 -17.68 12.58 -19.22
N GLU A 44 -18.45 13.60 -19.54
CA GLU A 44 -19.43 13.58 -20.61
C GLU A 44 -19.17 14.75 -21.56
N GLY A 45 -19.28 14.53 -22.86
CA GLY A 45 -19.15 15.60 -23.83
C GLY A 45 -20.07 15.41 -25.02
N PHE A 46 -20.17 16.45 -25.84
CA PHE A 46 -21.10 16.50 -26.96
C PHE A 46 -20.37 16.89 -28.25
N PHE A 47 -20.71 16.21 -29.34
CA PHE A 47 -20.22 16.54 -30.69
C PHE A 47 -21.30 16.28 -31.74
N VAL A 48 -21.05 16.72 -32.98
CA VAL A 48 -21.97 16.56 -34.11
C VAL A 48 -21.26 15.82 -35.23
N THR A 49 -21.91 14.82 -35.82
CA THR A 49 -21.38 14.05 -36.95
C THR A 49 -21.52 14.82 -38.28
N PRO A 50 -20.84 14.40 -39.37
CA PRO A 50 -20.99 15.02 -40.69
C PRO A 50 -22.43 15.08 -41.22
N LEU A 51 -23.28 14.10 -40.86
CA LEU A 51 -24.71 14.11 -41.21
C LEU A 51 -25.59 14.99 -40.29
N GLY A 52 -24.97 15.74 -39.37
CA GLY A 52 -25.70 16.64 -38.46
C GLY A 52 -26.33 15.95 -37.25
N ARG A 53 -25.98 14.69 -36.96
CA ARG A 53 -26.48 13.97 -35.77
C ARG A 53 -25.83 14.51 -34.51
N GLN A 54 -26.62 14.81 -33.49
CA GLN A 54 -26.10 15.12 -32.17
C GLN A 54 -25.68 13.83 -31.45
N VAL A 55 -24.50 13.85 -30.85
CA VAL A 55 -23.95 12.71 -30.13
C VAL A 55 -23.49 13.14 -28.74
N SER A 56 -23.95 12.42 -27.73
CA SER A 56 -23.40 12.49 -26.37
C SER A 56 -22.42 11.33 -26.20
N VAL A 57 -21.26 11.60 -25.61
CA VAL A 57 -20.25 10.59 -25.34
C VAL A 57 -19.81 10.65 -23.89
N VAL A 58 -19.76 9.48 -23.26
CA VAL A 58 -19.27 9.32 -21.89
C VAL A 58 -17.94 8.57 -21.92
N ASP A 59 -16.90 9.13 -21.29
CA ASP A 59 -15.62 8.42 -21.06
C ASP A 59 -15.77 7.53 -19.82
N LEU A 60 -15.88 6.22 -20.04
CA LEU A 60 -15.96 5.27 -18.93
C LEU A 60 -14.56 5.00 -18.36
N PRO A 61 -14.46 4.67 -17.05
CA PRO A 61 -13.19 4.27 -16.47
C PRO A 61 -12.52 3.12 -17.25
N GLY A 62 -11.19 3.09 -17.24
CA GLY A 62 -10.45 2.01 -17.92
C GLY A 62 -10.74 0.65 -17.26
N THR A 63 -11.03 -0.37 -18.05
CA THR A 63 -11.33 -1.71 -17.55
C THR A 63 -10.59 -2.78 -18.33
N TYR A 64 -10.19 -3.87 -17.66
CA TYR A 64 -9.62 -5.05 -18.33
C TYR A 64 -10.64 -6.18 -18.50
N SER A 65 -11.79 -6.10 -17.84
CA SER A 65 -12.85 -7.12 -17.87
C SER A 65 -14.15 -6.55 -17.30
N LEU A 66 -15.28 -7.03 -17.81
CA LEU A 66 -16.59 -6.67 -17.28
C LEU A 66 -16.94 -7.38 -15.97
N ARG A 67 -16.02 -8.11 -15.32
CA ARG A 67 -16.29 -8.71 -14.00
C ARG A 67 -16.39 -7.69 -12.87
N GLY A 68 -15.81 -6.50 -13.03
CA GLY A 68 -15.90 -5.42 -12.04
C GLY A 68 -15.06 -5.70 -10.79
N ARG A 69 -13.72 -5.65 -10.89
CA ARG A 69 -12.82 -5.93 -9.75
C ARG A 69 -12.55 -4.71 -8.88
N SER A 70 -12.64 -3.53 -9.47
CA SER A 70 -12.52 -2.23 -8.80
C SER A 70 -13.84 -1.45 -8.95
N PRO A 71 -14.09 -0.42 -8.12
CA PRO A 71 -15.24 0.48 -8.30
C PRO A 71 -15.34 1.04 -9.73
N ASP A 72 -14.19 1.40 -10.31
CA ASP A 72 -14.07 1.91 -11.68
C ASP A 72 -14.55 0.89 -12.72
N GLU A 73 -14.15 -0.39 -12.57
CA GLU A 73 -14.59 -1.47 -13.45
C GLU A 73 -16.07 -1.84 -13.21
N GLU A 74 -16.56 -1.78 -11.96
CA GLU A 74 -17.97 -1.99 -11.60
C GLU A 74 -18.86 -0.97 -12.30
N ILE A 75 -18.49 0.31 -12.29
CA ILE A 75 -19.21 1.38 -13.01
C ILE A 75 -19.22 1.11 -14.51
N THR A 76 -18.07 0.77 -15.10
CA THR A 76 -17.97 0.50 -16.54
C THR A 76 -18.86 -0.69 -16.93
N ARG A 77 -18.84 -1.76 -16.14
CA ARG A 77 -19.72 -2.92 -16.33
C ARG A 77 -21.18 -2.52 -16.24
N ASP A 78 -21.58 -1.85 -15.17
CA ASP A 78 -22.98 -1.54 -14.90
C ASP A 78 -23.53 -0.53 -15.93
N PHE A 79 -22.71 0.38 -16.42
CA PHE A 79 -23.07 1.30 -17.50
C PHE A 79 -23.32 0.55 -18.83
N VAL A 80 -22.38 -0.30 -19.25
CA VAL A 80 -22.52 -1.06 -20.52
C VAL A 80 -23.67 -2.08 -20.45
N LEU A 81 -23.91 -2.69 -19.28
CA LEU A 81 -25.03 -3.62 -19.08
C LEU A 81 -26.38 -2.94 -18.87
N GLY A 82 -26.43 -1.60 -18.77
CA GLY A 82 -27.66 -0.86 -18.48
C GLY A 82 -28.21 -1.05 -17.06
N LYS A 83 -27.34 -1.37 -16.10
CA LYS A 83 -27.65 -1.52 -14.66
C LYS A 83 -27.30 -0.28 -13.84
N ALA A 84 -26.61 0.71 -14.44
CA ALA A 84 -26.26 1.95 -13.77
C ALA A 84 -27.50 2.83 -13.52
N SER A 85 -27.84 3.02 -12.26
CA SER A 85 -29.01 3.83 -11.86
C SER A 85 -28.89 5.28 -12.34
N GLY A 86 -29.87 5.75 -13.12
CA GLY A 86 -29.95 7.14 -13.59
C GLY A 86 -29.09 7.46 -14.81
N GLU A 87 -28.41 6.48 -15.41
CA GLU A 87 -27.66 6.67 -16.67
C GLU A 87 -28.45 6.12 -17.86
N THR A 88 -28.32 6.79 -19.00
CA THR A 88 -28.86 6.26 -20.25
C THR A 88 -27.99 5.13 -20.76
N VAL A 89 -28.67 4.12 -21.27
CA VAL A 89 -28.04 2.93 -21.84
C VAL A 89 -27.35 3.33 -23.16
N PRO A 90 -26.06 3.00 -23.38
CA PRO A 90 -25.36 3.44 -24.58
C PRO A 90 -25.88 2.71 -25.83
N ASP A 91 -26.16 3.47 -26.89
CA ASP A 91 -26.57 2.97 -28.19
C ASP A 91 -25.39 2.32 -28.94
N LEU A 92 -24.18 2.86 -28.77
CA LEU A 92 -22.98 2.37 -29.43
C LEU A 92 -21.75 2.49 -28.51
N VAL A 93 -20.93 1.43 -28.49
CA VAL A 93 -19.70 1.35 -27.70
C VAL A 93 -18.48 1.56 -28.59
N LEU A 94 -17.68 2.57 -28.29
CA LEU A 94 -16.36 2.78 -28.89
C LEU A 94 -15.30 2.09 -28.03
N CYS A 95 -14.81 0.93 -28.48
CA CYS A 95 -13.74 0.20 -27.80
C CYS A 95 -12.38 0.70 -28.28
N VAL A 96 -11.66 1.45 -27.44
CA VAL A 96 -10.35 2.00 -27.75
C VAL A 96 -9.25 1.01 -27.37
N ALA A 97 -8.38 0.70 -28.33
CA ALA A 97 -7.28 -0.23 -28.19
C ALA A 97 -5.94 0.43 -28.44
N ASP A 98 -4.94 0.13 -27.61
CA ASP A 98 -3.55 0.43 -27.91
C ASP A 98 -3.03 -0.55 -28.96
N SER A 99 -2.67 -0.05 -30.14
CA SER A 99 -2.14 -0.86 -31.24
C SER A 99 -0.79 -1.48 -30.92
N THR A 100 -0.06 -0.98 -29.92
CA THR A 100 1.20 -1.58 -29.47
C THR A 100 0.98 -2.81 -28.58
N ASN A 101 -0.22 -2.99 -28.01
CA ASN A 101 -0.57 -4.11 -27.16
C ASN A 101 -2.07 -4.44 -27.26
N LEU A 102 -2.44 -5.17 -28.32
CA LEU A 102 -3.83 -5.53 -28.61
C LEU A 102 -4.37 -6.67 -27.72
N ARG A 103 -3.51 -7.39 -27.02
CA ARG A 103 -3.88 -8.65 -26.34
C ARG A 103 -4.94 -8.46 -25.28
N LEU A 104 -4.76 -7.49 -24.38
CA LEU A 104 -5.73 -7.23 -23.34
C LEU A 104 -7.03 -6.63 -23.88
N THR A 105 -6.93 -5.80 -24.91
CA THR A 105 -8.11 -5.13 -25.48
C THR A 105 -8.98 -6.11 -26.27
N ILE A 106 -8.40 -7.02 -27.05
CA ILE A 106 -9.16 -8.05 -27.78
C ILE A 106 -9.93 -8.93 -26.79
N ARG A 107 -9.32 -9.30 -25.66
CA ARG A 107 -10.02 -10.06 -24.61
C ARG A 107 -11.22 -9.28 -24.06
N LEU A 108 -11.05 -8.01 -23.73
CA LEU A 108 -12.14 -7.14 -23.28
C LEU A 108 -13.23 -7.02 -24.35
N LEU A 109 -12.86 -6.88 -25.62
CA LEU A 109 -13.77 -6.77 -26.75
C LEU A 109 -14.60 -8.05 -26.92
N LEU A 110 -14.00 -9.24 -26.78
CA LEU A 110 -14.73 -10.51 -26.79
C LEU A 110 -15.76 -10.61 -25.64
N GLU A 111 -15.48 -10.02 -24.47
CA GLU A 111 -16.45 -9.90 -23.39
C GLU A 111 -17.56 -8.89 -23.73
N LEU A 112 -17.19 -7.72 -24.26
CA LEU A 112 -18.15 -6.69 -24.68
C LEU A 112 -19.09 -7.20 -25.76
N LYS A 113 -18.62 -8.01 -26.72
CA LYS A 113 -19.48 -8.58 -27.78
C LYS A 113 -20.65 -9.38 -27.22
N ARG A 114 -20.46 -10.04 -26.07
CA ARG A 114 -21.53 -10.83 -25.41
C ARG A 114 -22.63 -9.96 -24.81
N THR A 115 -22.38 -8.65 -24.64
CA THR A 115 -23.39 -7.71 -24.17
C THR A 115 -24.45 -7.39 -25.21
N GLY A 116 -24.24 -7.80 -26.47
CA GLY A 116 -25.13 -7.50 -27.60
C GLY A 116 -25.13 -6.01 -27.97
N ARG A 117 -24.11 -5.25 -27.57
CA ARG A 117 -24.04 -3.83 -27.93
C ARG A 117 -23.30 -3.64 -29.25
N PRO A 118 -23.87 -2.88 -30.20
CA PRO A 118 -23.12 -2.44 -31.37
C PRO A 118 -21.85 -1.72 -30.94
N MET A 119 -20.76 -1.99 -31.65
CA MET A 119 -19.44 -1.51 -31.27
C MET A 119 -18.53 -1.23 -32.46
N ILE A 120 -17.61 -0.31 -32.25
CA ILE A 120 -16.49 -0.01 -33.14
C ILE A 120 -15.19 -0.22 -32.35
N LEU A 121 -14.23 -0.91 -32.94
CA LEU A 121 -12.87 -0.97 -32.41
C LEU A 121 -12.05 0.20 -32.97
N VAL A 122 -11.50 1.03 -32.09
CA VAL A 122 -10.65 2.16 -32.44
C VAL A 122 -9.20 1.83 -32.09
N LEU A 123 -8.38 1.58 -33.09
CA LEU A 123 -6.95 1.32 -32.98
C LEU A 123 -6.20 2.64 -32.80
N ASN A 124 -5.77 2.92 -31.58
CA ASN A 124 -5.00 4.09 -31.20
C ASN A 124 -3.49 3.79 -31.13
N MET A 125 -2.65 4.83 -31.14
CA MET A 125 -1.18 4.71 -31.16
C MET A 125 -0.65 3.86 -32.32
N PHE A 126 -1.39 3.83 -33.44
CA PHE A 126 -1.05 3.01 -34.61
C PHE A 126 0.31 3.40 -35.20
N ASP A 127 0.66 4.69 -35.16
CA ASP A 127 1.97 5.21 -35.57
C ASP A 127 3.13 4.69 -34.72
N ILE A 128 2.92 4.56 -33.40
CA ILE A 128 3.90 3.99 -32.48
C ILE A 128 4.06 2.50 -32.76
N ALA A 129 2.96 1.79 -33.03
CA ALA A 129 2.99 0.37 -33.39
C ALA A 129 3.80 0.14 -34.68
N THR A 130 3.52 0.90 -35.75
CA THR A 130 4.29 0.83 -37.00
C THR A 130 5.78 1.14 -36.78
N ARG A 131 6.11 2.17 -35.98
CA ARG A 131 7.52 2.48 -35.63
C ARG A 131 8.21 1.38 -34.84
N ARG A 132 7.46 0.62 -34.04
CA ARG A 132 7.95 -0.54 -33.28
C ARG A 132 8.05 -1.81 -34.15
N GLY A 133 7.72 -1.73 -35.44
CA GLY A 133 7.71 -2.87 -36.35
C GLY A 133 6.54 -3.84 -36.11
N ILE A 134 5.48 -3.37 -35.44
CA ILE A 134 4.23 -4.11 -35.28
C ILE A 134 3.35 -3.76 -36.48
N ASP A 135 2.99 -4.76 -37.28
CA ASP A 135 2.08 -4.60 -38.40
C ASP A 135 0.75 -5.30 -38.09
N VAL A 136 -0.35 -4.57 -38.28
CA VAL A 136 -1.70 -4.98 -37.90
C VAL A 136 -2.57 -4.98 -39.15
N ASP A 137 -3.03 -6.16 -39.55
CA ASP A 137 -3.98 -6.33 -40.65
C ASP A 137 -5.38 -5.93 -40.17
N VAL A 138 -5.76 -4.68 -40.44
CA VAL A 138 -7.02 -4.06 -39.99
C VAL A 138 -8.24 -4.76 -40.61
N GLU A 139 -8.16 -5.13 -41.89
CA GLU A 139 -9.27 -5.77 -42.60
C GLU A 139 -9.53 -7.18 -42.07
N ARG A 140 -8.45 -7.97 -41.90
CA ARG A 140 -8.56 -9.31 -41.32
C ARG A 140 -9.01 -9.26 -39.87
N LEU A 141 -8.52 -8.28 -39.09
CA LEU A 141 -8.95 -8.08 -37.70
C LEU A 141 -10.45 -7.76 -37.62
N ALA A 142 -10.95 -6.89 -38.50
CA ALA A 142 -12.38 -6.58 -38.58
C ALA A 142 -13.23 -7.81 -38.92
N LYS A 143 -12.74 -8.66 -39.83
CA LYS A 143 -13.41 -9.91 -40.22
C LYS A 143 -13.43 -10.95 -39.11
N GLU A 144 -12.30 -11.22 -38.47
CA GLU A 144 -12.19 -12.17 -37.34
C GLU A 144 -13.02 -11.73 -36.14
N LEU A 145 -12.98 -10.43 -35.81
CA LEU A 145 -13.74 -9.90 -34.70
C LEU A 145 -15.22 -9.68 -35.05
N GLY A 146 -15.61 -9.64 -36.32
CA GLY A 146 -16.97 -9.34 -36.76
C GLY A 146 -17.46 -7.98 -36.28
N VAL A 147 -16.55 -7.01 -36.11
CA VAL A 147 -16.85 -5.63 -35.70
C VAL A 147 -16.06 -4.67 -36.58
N PRO A 148 -16.61 -3.50 -36.93
CA PRO A 148 -15.86 -2.47 -37.64
C PRO A 148 -14.62 -2.01 -36.87
N VAL A 149 -13.50 -1.86 -37.58
CA VAL A 149 -12.22 -1.42 -37.02
C VAL A 149 -11.74 -0.15 -37.73
N VAL A 150 -11.35 0.86 -36.97
CA VAL A 150 -10.82 2.13 -37.48
C VAL A 150 -9.51 2.49 -36.79
N THR A 151 -8.58 3.11 -37.51
CA THR A 151 -7.33 3.63 -36.94
C THR A 151 -7.49 5.09 -36.55
N SER A 152 -7.21 5.48 -35.31
CA SER A 152 -7.28 6.88 -34.90
C SER A 152 -5.95 7.60 -35.17
N ILE A 153 -6.00 8.68 -35.94
CA ILE A 153 -4.84 9.56 -36.14
C ILE A 153 -5.01 10.83 -35.30
N ALA A 154 -4.38 10.89 -34.13
CA ALA A 154 -4.37 12.10 -33.31
C ALA A 154 -3.47 13.24 -33.84
N VAL A 155 -2.81 13.07 -35.00
CA VAL A 155 -1.75 14.00 -35.49
C VAL A 155 -1.87 14.41 -36.98
N ARG A 156 -2.87 13.92 -37.74
CA ARG A 156 -3.17 14.42 -39.10
C ARG A 156 -4.54 15.10 -39.11
N LYS A 157 -4.64 16.26 -39.77
CA LYS A 157 -5.92 16.91 -40.06
C LYS A 157 -6.83 15.89 -40.79
N GLY A 158 -7.89 15.42 -40.12
CA GLY A 158 -8.85 14.43 -40.65
C GLY A 158 -9.00 13.12 -39.87
N GLY A 159 -8.20 12.87 -38.83
CA GLY A 159 -8.12 11.54 -38.17
C GLY A 159 -9.34 11.03 -37.39
N THR A 160 -10.40 11.84 -37.22
CA THR A 160 -11.69 11.41 -36.66
C THR A 160 -12.78 11.29 -37.71
N ALA A 161 -12.55 11.71 -38.96
CA ALA A 161 -13.57 11.75 -40.00
C ALA A 161 -14.13 10.35 -40.32
N ASP A 162 -13.24 9.36 -40.46
CA ASP A 162 -13.63 7.97 -40.74
C ASP A 162 -14.45 7.37 -39.58
N LEU A 163 -14.05 7.67 -38.33
CA LEU A 163 -14.80 7.26 -37.14
C LEU A 163 -16.19 7.91 -37.10
N LEU A 164 -16.29 9.19 -37.44
CA LEU A 164 -17.57 9.90 -37.43
C LEU A 164 -18.50 9.39 -38.56
N ALA A 165 -17.96 9.13 -39.75
CA ALA A 165 -18.73 8.55 -40.86
C ALA A 165 -19.24 7.15 -40.54
N LEU A 166 -18.39 6.30 -39.93
CA LEU A 166 -18.77 4.97 -39.48
C LEU A 166 -19.81 5.02 -38.34
N THR A 167 -19.72 6.01 -37.46
CA THR A 167 -20.72 6.24 -36.41
C THR A 167 -22.09 6.50 -37.02
N ASP A 168 -22.17 7.31 -38.07
CA ASP A 168 -23.42 7.57 -38.81
C ASP A 168 -23.96 6.30 -39.49
N GLU A 169 -23.09 5.47 -40.08
CA GLU A 169 -23.48 4.21 -40.73
C GLU A 169 -24.08 3.21 -39.73
N ILE A 170 -23.44 3.02 -38.57
CA ILE A 170 -23.93 2.11 -37.53
C ILE A 170 -25.19 2.67 -36.87
N ALA A 171 -25.27 3.97 -36.65
CA ALA A 171 -26.48 4.63 -36.14
C ALA A 171 -27.69 4.43 -37.05
N ALA A 172 -27.50 4.29 -38.37
CA ALA A 172 -28.58 3.95 -39.29
C ALA A 172 -29.04 2.48 -39.15
N LYS A 173 -28.12 1.56 -38.87
CA LYS A 173 -28.40 0.11 -38.68
C LYS A 173 -29.00 -0.21 -37.31
N LEU A 174 -28.68 0.59 -36.29
CA LEU A 174 -29.17 0.47 -34.90
C LEU A 174 -30.69 0.48 -34.78
N ALA A 175 -31.40 1.11 -35.73
CA ALA A 175 -32.86 1.16 -35.74
C ALA A 175 -33.54 -0.19 -36.08
N ALA A 176 -32.77 -1.20 -36.51
CA ALA A 176 -33.32 -2.41 -37.12
C ALA A 176 -33.51 -3.61 -36.17
N GLU A 177 -32.64 -3.87 -35.18
CA GLU A 177 -32.73 -5.07 -34.33
C GLU A 177 -32.18 -4.87 -32.91
N PRO A 178 -32.94 -5.21 -31.85
CA PRO A 178 -32.40 -5.35 -30.51
C PRO A 178 -31.60 -6.65 -30.39
N GLN A 179 -30.32 -6.55 -30.02
CA GLN A 179 -29.49 -7.71 -29.72
C GLN A 179 -29.68 -8.13 -28.25
N GLU A 180 -29.92 -9.42 -28.01
CA GLU A 180 -30.03 -9.97 -26.66
C GLU A 180 -28.70 -9.91 -25.92
N ASN A 181 -28.73 -9.42 -24.68
CA ASN A 181 -27.58 -9.44 -23.79
C ASN A 181 -27.38 -10.84 -23.20
N SER A 182 -26.38 -11.56 -23.71
CA SER A 182 -26.01 -12.91 -23.23
C SER A 182 -24.85 -12.89 -22.21
N TRP A 183 -24.45 -11.70 -21.76
CA TRP A 183 -23.30 -11.57 -20.88
C TRP A 183 -23.59 -12.15 -19.50
N ARG A 184 -22.68 -13.00 -19.03
CA ARG A 184 -22.63 -13.55 -17.67
C ARG A 184 -21.19 -13.53 -17.16
N ALA A 185 -21.03 -13.54 -15.84
CA ALA A 185 -19.71 -13.67 -15.25
C ALA A 185 -19.05 -14.99 -15.68
N LEU A 186 -17.90 -14.89 -16.37
CA LEU A 186 -17.17 -16.05 -16.90
C LEU A 186 -16.50 -16.86 -15.80
N SER A 187 -16.58 -18.19 -15.92
CA SER A 187 -15.77 -19.12 -15.12
C SER A 187 -14.29 -19.03 -15.47
N VAL A 188 -13.41 -19.58 -14.62
CA VAL A 188 -11.95 -19.60 -14.89
C VAL A 188 -11.62 -20.36 -16.19
N SER A 189 -12.37 -21.42 -16.49
CA SER A 189 -12.19 -22.20 -17.72
C SER A 189 -12.56 -21.38 -18.97
N GLU A 190 -13.67 -20.65 -18.92
CA GLU A 190 -14.11 -19.78 -20.01
C GLU A 190 -13.16 -18.59 -20.20
N LEU A 191 -12.62 -18.01 -19.12
CA LEU A 191 -11.60 -16.97 -19.21
C LEU A 191 -10.35 -17.45 -19.95
N ARG A 192 -9.88 -18.66 -19.63
CA ARG A 192 -8.74 -19.27 -20.33
C ARG A 192 -9.08 -19.53 -21.80
N ALA A 193 -10.32 -19.92 -22.11
CA ALA A 193 -10.77 -20.10 -23.48
C ALA A 193 -10.82 -18.77 -24.26
N THR A 194 -11.38 -17.70 -23.67
CA THR A 194 -11.40 -16.35 -24.26
C THR A 194 -9.98 -15.82 -24.47
N GLN A 195 -9.05 -16.13 -23.56
CA GLN A 195 -7.64 -15.77 -23.74
C GLN A 195 -7.00 -16.52 -24.92
N ARG A 196 -7.25 -17.83 -25.05
CA ARG A 196 -6.77 -18.59 -26.22
C ARG A 196 -7.34 -18.06 -27.53
N GLU A 197 -8.60 -17.66 -27.52
CA GLU A 197 -9.26 -17.07 -28.70
C GLU A 197 -8.64 -15.72 -29.08
N ALA A 198 -8.41 -14.85 -28.09
CA ALA A 198 -7.71 -13.59 -28.31
C ALA A 198 -6.30 -13.83 -28.86
N ASP A 199 -5.57 -14.82 -28.32
CA ASP A 199 -4.24 -15.18 -28.78
C ASP A 199 -4.24 -15.72 -30.21
N ARG A 200 -5.27 -16.49 -30.61
CA ARG A 200 -5.46 -16.95 -32.00
C ARG A 200 -5.65 -15.77 -32.95
N ILE A 201 -6.59 -14.88 -32.65
CA ILE A 201 -6.90 -13.70 -33.48
C ILE A 201 -5.66 -12.81 -33.63
N ILE A 202 -4.88 -12.62 -32.56
CA ILE A 202 -3.64 -11.84 -32.61
C ILE A 202 -2.61 -12.52 -33.51
N ALA A 203 -2.44 -13.83 -33.39
CA ALA A 203 -1.49 -14.57 -34.24
C ALA A 203 -1.86 -14.49 -35.73
N ASP A 204 -3.15 -14.41 -36.04
CA ASP A 204 -3.67 -14.31 -37.40
C ASP A 204 -3.62 -12.88 -37.97
N CYS A 205 -3.76 -11.85 -37.13
CA CYS A 205 -3.95 -10.46 -37.57
C CYS A 205 -2.78 -9.51 -37.25
N VAL A 206 -1.86 -9.91 -36.38
CA VAL A 206 -0.76 -9.05 -35.91
C VAL A 206 0.57 -9.74 -36.14
N SER A 207 1.43 -9.13 -36.95
CA SER A 207 2.81 -9.55 -37.06
C SER A 207 3.67 -8.74 -36.09
N LEU A 208 4.37 -9.47 -35.21
CA LEU A 208 5.33 -8.90 -34.27
C LEU A 208 6.72 -8.92 -34.92
N PRO A 209 7.60 -7.95 -34.62
CA PRO A 209 8.97 -7.97 -35.12
C PRO A 209 9.69 -9.26 -34.66
N ALA A 210 10.41 -9.91 -35.58
CA ALA A 210 11.05 -11.22 -35.39
C ALA A 210 12.07 -11.29 -34.23
N SER A 211 12.48 -10.14 -33.70
CA SER A 211 13.33 -10.02 -32.52
C SER A 211 12.99 -8.74 -31.74
N PRO A 212 12.17 -8.80 -30.69
CA PRO A 212 12.06 -7.70 -29.74
C PRO A 212 13.29 -7.76 -28.82
N ASP A 213 14.49 -7.63 -29.38
CA ASP A 213 15.74 -7.64 -28.63
C ASP A 213 15.91 -6.26 -27.96
N THR A 214 15.01 -5.98 -27.02
CA THR A 214 15.07 -4.80 -26.18
C THR A 214 15.98 -5.12 -25.01
N TRP A 215 16.82 -4.18 -24.61
CA TRP A 215 17.57 -4.22 -23.36
C TRP A 215 16.71 -4.68 -22.17
N THR A 216 15.42 -4.33 -22.19
CA THR A 216 14.37 -4.81 -21.29
C THR A 216 14.28 -6.33 -21.21
N ALA A 217 14.24 -7.05 -22.34
CA ALA A 217 14.11 -8.50 -22.38
C ALA A 217 15.30 -9.23 -21.73
N ARG A 218 16.52 -8.71 -21.90
CA ARG A 218 17.73 -9.25 -21.26
C ARG A 218 17.73 -9.03 -19.75
N ILE A 219 17.28 -7.86 -19.29
CA ILE A 219 17.15 -7.57 -17.86
C ILE A 219 16.04 -8.44 -17.25
N ASP A 220 14.88 -8.51 -17.90
CA ASP A 220 13.74 -9.31 -17.46
C ASP A 220 14.10 -10.81 -17.40
N ALA A 221 14.96 -11.33 -18.30
CA ALA A 221 15.43 -12.71 -18.23
C ALA A 221 16.15 -13.05 -16.91
N VAL A 222 16.86 -12.09 -16.32
CA VAL A 222 17.53 -12.25 -15.01
C VAL A 222 16.57 -11.93 -13.87
N VAL A 223 15.87 -10.79 -13.96
CA VAL A 223 15.01 -10.26 -12.89
C VAL A 223 13.75 -11.10 -12.66
N LEU A 224 13.22 -11.74 -13.70
CA LEU A 224 12.04 -12.61 -13.62
C LEU A 224 12.41 -14.09 -13.42
N HIS A 225 13.70 -14.45 -13.39
CA HIS A 225 14.10 -15.82 -13.13
C HIS A 225 13.67 -16.24 -11.71
N PRO A 226 13.06 -17.43 -11.52
CA PRO A 226 12.50 -17.84 -10.23
C PRO A 226 13.52 -17.87 -9.08
N VAL A 227 14.81 -18.08 -9.37
CA VAL A 227 15.88 -18.05 -8.35
C VAL A 227 16.69 -16.75 -8.42
N ALA A 228 17.12 -16.35 -9.62
CA ALA A 228 18.03 -15.20 -9.76
C ALA A 228 17.27 -13.88 -9.51
N GLY A 229 16.01 -13.80 -9.92
CA GLY A 229 15.13 -12.71 -9.56
C GLY A 229 14.93 -12.58 -8.05
N LEU A 230 14.84 -13.70 -7.32
CA LEU A 230 14.65 -13.67 -5.86
C LEU A 230 15.92 -13.21 -5.16
N ILE A 231 17.09 -13.61 -5.69
CA ILE A 231 18.39 -13.12 -5.22
C ILE A 231 18.54 -11.62 -5.50
N VAL A 232 18.21 -11.16 -6.72
CA VAL A 232 18.25 -9.73 -7.07
C VAL A 232 17.30 -8.92 -6.18
N LEU A 233 16.08 -9.43 -5.97
CA LEU A 233 15.13 -8.83 -5.05
C LEU A 233 15.72 -8.75 -3.64
N ALA A 234 16.19 -9.87 -3.08
CA ALA A 234 16.81 -9.91 -1.77
C ALA A 234 18.00 -8.95 -1.64
N LEU A 235 18.83 -8.82 -2.69
CA LEU A 235 19.95 -7.89 -2.72
C LEU A 235 19.48 -6.42 -2.73
N ILE A 236 18.48 -6.08 -3.54
CA ILE A 236 17.88 -4.74 -3.57
C ILE A 236 17.30 -4.40 -2.20
N LEU A 237 16.58 -5.33 -1.58
CA LEU A 237 16.04 -5.15 -0.23
C LEU A 237 17.15 -4.98 0.80
N PHE A 238 18.19 -5.81 0.73
CA PHE A 238 19.35 -5.72 1.61
C PHE A 238 20.02 -4.36 1.52
N VAL A 239 20.29 -3.85 0.31
CA VAL A 239 20.87 -2.52 0.09
C VAL A 239 19.95 -1.42 0.62
N MET A 240 18.65 -1.52 0.37
CA MET A 240 17.66 -0.57 0.89
C MET A 240 17.69 -0.56 2.42
N PHE A 241 17.65 -1.72 3.09
CA PHE A 241 17.71 -1.78 4.55
C PHE A 241 19.05 -1.26 5.09
N GLN A 242 20.16 -1.65 4.47
CA GLN A 242 21.49 -1.13 4.84
C GLN A 242 21.54 0.39 4.73
N ALA A 243 21.03 0.99 3.65
CA ALA A 243 20.96 2.43 3.51
C ALA A 243 20.11 3.08 4.61
N VAL A 244 18.96 2.50 4.94
CA VAL A 244 18.08 3.01 6.00
C VAL A 244 18.75 2.98 7.37
N PHE A 245 19.55 1.96 7.70
CA PHE A 245 20.22 1.88 8.99
C PHE A 245 21.57 2.62 9.02
N ALA A 246 22.43 2.36 8.04
CA ALA A 246 23.78 2.91 8.01
C ALA A 246 23.80 4.39 7.63
N TRP A 247 22.99 4.82 6.65
CA TRP A 247 23.02 6.20 6.17
C TRP A 247 22.11 7.12 6.97
N ALA A 248 21.00 6.62 7.52
CA ALA A 248 20.15 7.44 8.37
C ALA A 248 20.79 7.70 9.74
N LYS A 249 21.43 6.71 10.37
CA LYS A 249 22.00 6.81 11.72
C LYS A 249 22.84 8.06 11.97
N PRO A 250 23.85 8.42 11.15
CA PRO A 250 24.64 9.63 11.40
C PRO A 250 23.79 10.90 11.36
N LEU A 251 22.79 10.98 10.47
CA LEU A 251 21.89 12.13 10.39
C LEU A 251 20.91 12.16 11.58
N MET A 252 20.45 11.01 12.05
CA MET A 252 19.63 10.90 13.26
C MET A 252 20.40 11.35 14.50
N GLU A 253 21.64 10.90 14.66
CA GLU A 253 22.50 11.28 15.78
C GLU A 253 22.82 12.78 15.76
N LEU A 254 23.06 13.35 14.58
CA LEU A 254 23.25 14.79 14.42
C LEU A 254 22.01 15.57 14.91
N LEU A 255 20.81 15.17 14.45
CA LEU A 255 19.56 15.79 14.88
C LEU A 255 19.34 15.62 16.39
N GLN A 256 19.57 14.41 16.93
CA GLN A 256 19.43 14.11 18.34
C GLN A 256 20.35 15.00 19.19
N SER A 257 21.64 15.07 18.84
CA SER A 257 22.59 15.95 19.54
C SER A 257 22.17 17.42 19.52
N GLY A 258 21.57 17.89 18.42
CA GLY A 258 21.02 19.24 18.33
C GLY A 258 19.87 19.48 19.31
N PHE A 259 18.95 18.52 19.46
CA PHE A 259 17.86 18.61 20.43
C PHE A 259 18.33 18.43 21.88
N ASP A 260 19.34 17.60 22.13
CA ASP A 260 19.93 17.43 23.46
C ASP A 260 20.61 18.73 23.92
N VAL A 261 21.35 19.41 23.04
CA VAL A 261 21.94 20.73 23.31
C VAL A 261 20.85 21.77 23.60
N LEU A 262 19.76 21.76 22.82
CA LEU A 262 18.63 22.65 23.05
C LEU A 262 17.96 22.38 24.40
N GLY A 263 17.80 21.10 24.78
CA GLY A 263 17.27 20.69 26.09
C GLY A 263 18.18 21.11 27.24
N GLY A 264 19.49 20.94 27.10
CA GLY A 264 20.49 21.39 28.07
C GLY A 264 20.50 22.91 28.23
N PHE A 265 20.29 23.67 27.15
CA PHE A 265 20.15 25.13 27.22
C PHE A 265 18.93 25.56 28.05
N VAL A 266 17.78 24.89 27.87
CA VAL A 266 16.58 25.12 28.69
C VAL A 266 16.85 24.80 30.16
N HIS A 267 17.55 23.69 30.44
CA HIS A 267 17.94 23.33 31.81
C HIS A 267 18.90 24.35 32.45
N ALA A 268 19.83 24.94 31.69
CA ALA A 268 20.78 25.90 32.22
C ALA A 268 20.18 27.29 32.47
N THR A 269 19.10 27.64 31.76
CA THR A 269 18.52 29.00 31.78
C THR A 269 17.27 29.14 32.63
N LEU A 270 16.51 28.06 32.81
CA LEU A 270 15.29 28.07 33.62
C LEU A 270 15.53 27.42 34.99
N PRO A 271 14.95 27.96 36.07
CA PRO A 271 15.01 27.34 37.39
C PRO A 271 14.24 26.01 37.41
N ASP A 272 14.67 25.13 38.31
CA ASP A 272 14.05 23.82 38.50
C ASP A 272 12.55 23.96 38.79
N GLY A 273 11.73 23.35 37.93
CA GLY A 273 10.28 23.46 38.05
C GLY A 273 9.49 22.88 36.88
N LEU A 274 8.16 22.98 36.99
CA LEU A 274 7.23 22.43 36.00
C LEU A 274 7.43 23.01 34.60
N LEU A 275 7.76 24.30 34.48
CA LEU A 275 7.96 24.95 33.19
C LEU A 275 9.20 24.44 32.46
N GLN A 276 10.32 24.29 33.17
CA GLN A 276 11.56 23.71 32.64
C GLN A 276 11.32 22.26 32.21
N SER A 277 10.72 21.43 33.08
CA SER A 277 10.38 20.04 32.75
C SER A 277 9.43 19.93 31.55
N PHE A 278 8.43 20.80 31.44
CA PHE A 278 7.51 20.83 30.30
C PHE A 278 8.24 21.15 28.99
N LEU A 279 9.08 22.19 28.98
CA LEU A 279 9.78 22.61 27.78
C LEU A 279 10.84 21.59 27.36
N GLN A 280 11.60 21.04 28.30
CA GLN A 280 12.65 20.05 28.03
C GLN A 280 12.06 18.68 27.67
N ASN A 281 11.28 18.09 28.57
CA ASN A 281 10.82 16.69 28.47
C ASN A 281 9.50 16.55 27.70
N GLY A 282 8.62 17.55 27.75
CA GLY A 282 7.36 17.55 27.01
C GLY A 282 7.54 18.01 25.57
N VAL A 283 8.09 19.22 25.37
CA VAL A 283 8.12 19.89 24.06
C VAL A 283 9.36 19.51 23.25
N ILE A 284 10.57 19.76 23.77
CA ILE A 284 11.82 19.56 23.02
C ILE A 284 12.04 18.07 22.75
N ALA A 285 11.97 17.22 23.77
CA ALA A 285 12.08 15.77 23.59
C ALA A 285 10.95 15.23 22.69
N GLY A 286 9.74 15.75 22.82
CA GLY A 286 8.60 15.36 21.98
C GLY A 286 8.80 15.70 20.50
N VAL A 287 9.19 16.94 20.18
CA VAL A 287 9.49 17.37 18.81
C VAL A 287 10.73 16.66 18.26
N GLY A 288 11.76 16.52 19.09
CA GLY A 288 12.99 15.78 18.76
C GLY A 288 12.68 14.34 18.37
N SER A 289 11.83 13.65 19.12
CA SER A 289 11.43 12.27 18.82
C SER A 289 10.84 12.15 17.41
N VAL A 290 10.04 13.11 16.94
CA VAL A 290 9.46 13.09 15.59
C VAL A 290 10.49 13.38 14.51
N ILE A 291 11.29 14.42 14.69
CA ILE A 291 12.20 14.93 13.65
C ILE A 291 13.39 13.98 13.46
N VAL A 292 13.86 13.35 14.54
CA VAL A 292 14.98 12.40 14.49
C VAL A 292 14.67 11.20 13.57
N PHE A 293 13.41 10.77 13.38
CA PHE A 293 13.09 9.68 12.44
C PHE A 293 12.94 10.10 10.97
N LEU A 294 12.84 11.39 10.68
CA LEU A 294 12.62 11.88 9.33
C LEU A 294 13.66 11.39 8.29
N PRO A 295 14.97 11.33 8.60
CA PRO A 295 15.99 10.78 7.71
C PRO A 295 15.69 9.36 7.20
N GLN A 296 15.32 8.44 8.09
CA GLN A 296 15.01 7.05 7.72
C GLN A 296 13.85 7.01 6.73
N ILE A 297 12.80 7.78 7.02
CA ILE A 297 11.59 7.85 6.18
C ILE A 297 11.91 8.38 4.79
N ILE A 298 12.74 9.42 4.69
CA ILE A 298 13.19 9.99 3.41
C ILE A 298 13.93 8.95 2.57
N ILE A 299 14.85 8.19 3.18
CA ILE A 299 15.63 7.16 2.47
C ILE A 299 14.71 6.03 1.99
N ILE A 300 13.78 5.56 2.83
CA ILE A 300 12.80 4.53 2.43
C ILE A 300 12.00 5.00 1.21
N PHE A 301 11.44 6.22 1.27
CA PHE A 301 10.65 6.74 0.15
C PHE A 301 11.49 6.98 -1.11
N LEU A 302 12.75 7.37 -0.98
CA LEU A 302 13.67 7.47 -2.11
C LEU A 302 13.78 6.13 -2.85
N PHE A 303 14.02 5.03 -2.13
CA PHE A 303 14.13 3.70 -2.74
C PHE A 303 12.79 3.24 -3.34
N ILE A 304 11.68 3.41 -2.63
CA ILE A 304 10.36 3.01 -3.14
C ILE A 304 10.02 3.77 -4.44
N LEU A 305 10.18 5.10 -4.44
CA LEU A 305 9.90 5.93 -5.61
C LEU A 305 10.84 5.59 -6.78
N LEU A 306 12.10 5.29 -6.49
CA LEU A 306 13.06 4.87 -7.50
C LEU A 306 12.66 3.52 -8.13
N LEU A 307 12.35 2.50 -7.32
CA LEU A 307 11.91 1.19 -7.82
C LEU A 307 10.59 1.26 -8.60
N GLU A 308 9.68 2.15 -8.18
CA GLU A 308 8.41 2.41 -8.84
C GLU A 308 8.60 3.09 -10.20
N ASP A 309 9.34 4.21 -10.25
CA ASP A 309 9.60 4.96 -11.49
C ASP A 309 10.42 4.14 -12.50
N PHE A 310 11.35 3.29 -12.02
CA PHE A 310 12.08 2.35 -12.88
C PHE A 310 11.19 1.24 -13.46
N GLY A 311 10.05 0.93 -12.84
CA GLY A 311 9.17 -0.17 -13.24
C GLY A 311 9.59 -1.55 -12.70
N TYR A 312 10.57 -1.62 -11.78
CA TYR A 312 10.99 -2.87 -11.14
C TYR A 312 9.88 -3.48 -10.27
N MET A 313 9.05 -2.63 -9.63
CA MET A 313 7.98 -3.06 -8.73
C MET A 313 7.00 -4.05 -9.36
N ALA A 314 6.70 -3.89 -10.66
CA ALA A 314 5.83 -4.81 -11.39
C ALA A 314 6.45 -6.21 -11.52
N ARG A 315 7.77 -6.30 -11.76
CA ARG A 315 8.50 -7.57 -11.85
C ARG A 315 8.62 -8.25 -10.50
N ALA A 316 8.92 -7.48 -9.45
CA ALA A 316 8.98 -7.99 -8.08
C ALA A 316 7.63 -8.58 -7.65
N ALA A 317 6.52 -7.91 -7.96
CA ALA A 317 5.17 -8.42 -7.70
C ALA A 317 4.88 -9.72 -8.47
N PHE A 318 5.30 -9.82 -9.74
CA PHE A 318 5.17 -11.05 -10.52
C PHE A 318 5.96 -12.22 -9.91
N LEU A 319 7.21 -11.98 -9.50
CA LEU A 319 8.03 -13.01 -8.88
C LEU A 319 7.45 -13.50 -7.55
N MET A 320 6.90 -12.57 -6.77
CA MET A 320 6.29 -12.87 -5.47
C MET A 320 4.90 -13.48 -5.58
N ASP A 321 4.22 -13.39 -6.74
CA ASP A 321 2.87 -13.93 -6.93
C ASP A 321 2.79 -15.43 -6.61
N ARG A 322 3.82 -16.22 -6.95
CA ARG A 322 3.87 -17.64 -6.60
C ARG A 322 3.91 -17.87 -5.07
N ILE A 323 4.72 -17.09 -4.36
CA ILE A 323 4.89 -17.22 -2.89
C ILE A 323 3.62 -16.72 -2.19
N MET A 324 3.09 -15.58 -2.62
CA MET A 324 1.92 -14.95 -2.04
C MET A 324 0.62 -15.69 -2.36
N GLY A 325 0.50 -16.27 -3.55
CA GLY A 325 -0.64 -17.08 -3.95
C GLY A 325 -0.84 -18.28 -3.03
N GLY A 326 0.26 -18.88 -2.52
CA GLY A 326 0.23 -19.92 -1.50
C GLY A 326 -0.38 -19.46 -0.17
N ALA A 327 -0.13 -18.20 0.22
CA ALA A 327 -0.73 -17.57 1.40
C ALA A 327 -2.12 -16.94 1.13
N GLY A 328 -2.63 -17.08 -0.09
CA GLY A 328 -3.93 -16.57 -0.50
C GLY A 328 -3.97 -15.07 -0.80
N LEU A 329 -2.81 -14.44 -0.98
CA LEU A 329 -2.68 -13.04 -1.36
C LEU A 329 -2.29 -12.91 -2.83
N HIS A 330 -2.66 -11.78 -3.42
CA HIS A 330 -2.23 -11.40 -4.75
C HIS A 330 -0.77 -10.94 -4.76
N GLY A 331 0.04 -11.22 -5.78
CA GLY A 331 1.44 -10.79 -5.85
C GLY A 331 1.67 -9.28 -5.67
N ARG A 332 0.68 -8.44 -6.03
CA ARG A 332 0.72 -6.98 -5.78
C ARG A 332 0.69 -6.62 -4.29
N ALA A 333 0.26 -7.51 -3.39
CA ALA A 333 0.29 -7.30 -1.95
C ALA A 333 1.71 -7.31 -1.36
N PHE A 334 2.68 -7.85 -2.09
CA PHE A 334 4.08 -7.81 -1.68
C PHE A 334 4.58 -6.37 -1.53
N ILE A 335 4.18 -5.49 -2.45
CA ILE A 335 4.61 -4.10 -2.51
C ILE A 335 4.24 -3.36 -1.19
N PRO A 336 2.96 -3.36 -0.76
CA PRO A 336 2.56 -2.87 0.56
C PRO A 336 3.28 -3.50 1.75
N LEU A 337 3.44 -4.84 1.74
CA LEU A 337 4.01 -5.56 2.89
C LEU A 337 5.50 -5.28 3.05
N LEU A 338 6.22 -5.21 1.94
CA LEU A 338 7.61 -4.82 1.93
C LEU A 338 7.81 -3.42 2.52
N SER A 339 7.01 -2.46 2.05
CA SER A 339 7.00 -1.09 2.57
C SER A 339 6.63 -1.05 4.07
N SER A 340 5.82 -2.00 4.54
CA SER A 340 5.41 -2.11 5.95
C SER A 340 6.53 -2.53 6.91
N PHE A 341 7.56 -3.26 6.45
CA PHE A 341 8.78 -3.53 7.26
C PHE A 341 9.60 -2.28 7.54
N ALA A 342 9.50 -1.29 6.65
CA ALA A 342 10.03 0.03 6.92
C ALA A 342 9.05 0.77 7.84
N CYS A 343 7.83 0.99 7.37
CA CYS A 343 6.76 1.62 8.15
C CYS A 343 5.38 1.17 7.64
N ALA A 344 4.49 0.76 8.54
CA ALA A 344 3.15 0.31 8.18
C ALA A 344 2.30 1.40 7.51
N ILE A 345 2.53 2.69 7.79
CA ILE A 345 1.75 3.81 7.22
C ILE A 345 1.85 3.85 5.68
N PRO A 346 3.04 4.03 5.06
CA PRO A 346 3.16 3.99 3.61
C PRO A 346 2.80 2.65 3.01
N GLY A 347 3.08 1.54 3.71
CA GLY A 347 2.67 0.21 3.28
C GLY A 347 1.15 0.10 3.10
N ILE A 348 0.39 0.52 4.11
CA ILE A 348 -1.08 0.54 4.06
C ILE A 348 -1.60 1.46 2.96
N MET A 349 -1.01 2.65 2.77
CA MET A 349 -1.39 3.54 1.67
C MET A 349 -1.11 2.94 0.28
N ALA A 350 -0.03 2.16 0.14
CA ALA A 350 0.34 1.50 -1.11
C ALA A 350 -0.61 0.35 -1.47
N THR A 351 -1.48 -0.10 -0.55
CA THR A 351 -2.47 -1.15 -0.85
C THR A 351 -3.50 -0.75 -1.90
N ARG A 352 -3.59 0.54 -2.25
CA ARG A 352 -4.41 1.05 -3.38
C ARG A 352 -4.03 0.45 -4.74
N VAL A 353 -2.81 -0.08 -4.85
CA VAL A 353 -2.35 -0.80 -6.05
C VAL A 353 -3.02 -2.17 -6.19
N ILE A 354 -3.66 -2.68 -5.13
CA ILE A 354 -4.40 -3.95 -5.14
C ILE A 354 -5.84 -3.68 -5.57
N ASP A 355 -6.21 -4.17 -6.74
CA ASP A 355 -7.51 -3.89 -7.35
C ASP A 355 -8.66 -4.51 -6.54
N ASN A 356 -8.46 -5.74 -6.05
CA ASN A 356 -9.50 -6.46 -5.32
C ASN A 356 -9.68 -5.93 -3.88
N LYS A 357 -10.90 -5.51 -3.55
CA LYS A 357 -11.27 -4.98 -2.23
C LYS A 357 -10.93 -5.93 -1.06
N ARG A 358 -11.11 -7.24 -1.24
CA ARG A 358 -10.88 -8.27 -0.20
C ARG A 358 -9.39 -8.54 0.03
N ASP A 359 -8.62 -8.65 -1.05
CA ASP A 359 -7.16 -8.82 -0.97
C ASP A 359 -6.51 -7.54 -0.43
N ARG A 360 -7.01 -6.38 -0.85
CA ARG A 360 -6.61 -5.07 -0.31
C ARG A 360 -6.85 -5.00 1.19
N LEU A 361 -8.06 -5.33 1.65
CA LEU A 361 -8.39 -5.33 3.07
C LEU A 361 -7.52 -6.29 3.87
N THR A 362 -7.36 -7.53 3.40
CA THR A 362 -6.49 -8.53 4.05
C THR A 362 -5.07 -8.00 4.19
N THR A 363 -4.54 -7.38 3.13
CA THR A 363 -3.21 -6.76 3.15
C THR A 363 -3.12 -5.59 4.13
N ILE A 364 -4.15 -4.74 4.21
CA ILE A 364 -4.23 -3.67 5.22
C ILE A 364 -4.20 -4.24 6.64
N LEU A 365 -4.93 -5.34 6.90
CA LEU A 365 -5.01 -5.95 8.21
C LEU A 365 -3.69 -6.59 8.65
N ILE A 366 -2.96 -7.26 7.75
CA ILE A 366 -1.69 -7.92 8.10
C ILE A 366 -0.46 -7.00 8.04
N ALA A 367 -0.53 -5.86 7.34
CA ALA A 367 0.58 -4.93 7.21
C ALA A 367 1.20 -4.50 8.57
N PRO A 368 0.42 -4.21 9.63
CA PRO A 368 0.94 -3.90 10.96
C PRO A 368 1.68 -5.06 11.67
N LEU A 369 1.50 -6.30 11.23
CA LEU A 369 2.20 -7.49 11.76
C LEU A 369 3.65 -7.57 11.25
N MET A 370 3.96 -6.86 10.16
CA MET A 370 5.34 -6.68 9.72
C MET A 370 6.12 -5.86 10.75
N THR A 371 7.28 -6.38 11.14
CA THR A 371 8.16 -5.70 12.09
C THR A 371 8.74 -4.45 11.44
N CYS A 372 8.24 -3.29 11.87
CA CYS A 372 8.73 -1.99 11.38
C CYS A 372 9.99 -1.51 12.11
N SER A 373 10.75 -0.60 11.50
CA SER A 373 12.01 -0.08 12.07
C SER A 373 11.88 0.50 13.47
N ALA A 374 10.75 1.14 13.78
CA ALA A 374 10.46 1.71 15.10
C ALA A 374 10.41 0.70 16.26
N ARG A 375 10.34 -0.62 15.98
CA ARG A 375 10.44 -1.67 17.01
C ARG A 375 11.88 -1.97 17.41
N ILE A 376 12.84 -1.64 16.56
CA ILE A 376 14.25 -2.02 16.72
C ILE A 376 14.84 -1.46 18.01
N PRO A 377 14.63 -0.18 18.42
CA PRO A 377 15.19 0.31 19.68
C PRO A 377 14.76 -0.51 20.90
N VAL A 378 13.48 -0.92 20.94
CA VAL A 378 12.95 -1.79 22.01
C VAL A 378 13.59 -3.16 21.94
N TYR A 379 13.65 -3.76 20.75
CA TYR A 379 14.28 -5.07 20.56
C TYR A 379 15.76 -5.06 20.93
N THR A 380 16.52 -4.07 20.48
CA THR A 380 17.95 -3.96 20.80
C THR A 380 18.17 -3.76 22.28
N LEU A 381 17.37 -2.93 22.95
CA LEU A 381 17.48 -2.69 24.40
C LEU A 381 17.22 -3.97 25.19
N ILE A 382 16.14 -4.70 24.88
CA ILE A 382 15.79 -5.92 25.62
C ILE A 382 16.74 -7.06 25.28
N ILE A 383 17.15 -7.21 24.00
CA ILE A 383 18.10 -8.25 23.60
C ILE A 383 19.48 -7.98 24.22
N SER A 384 19.99 -6.74 24.20
CA SER A 384 21.30 -6.44 24.77
C SER A 384 21.33 -6.60 26.30
N ALA A 385 20.21 -6.33 26.97
CA ALA A 385 20.10 -6.44 28.43
C ALA A 385 19.98 -7.90 28.92
N PHE A 386 19.27 -8.77 28.19
CA PHE A 386 18.90 -10.11 28.69
C PHE A 386 19.54 -11.27 27.93
N ILE A 387 20.01 -11.07 26.68
CA ILE A 387 20.57 -12.14 25.85
C ILE A 387 22.10 -12.04 25.85
N PRO A 388 22.83 -13.07 26.32
CA PRO A 388 24.28 -13.05 26.34
C PRO A 388 24.88 -12.83 24.95
N ALA A 389 25.90 -11.98 24.87
CA ALA A 389 26.70 -11.77 23.67
C ALA A 389 27.67 -12.97 23.46
N ARG A 390 27.12 -14.12 23.10
CA ARG A 390 27.88 -15.35 22.78
C ARG A 390 27.72 -15.73 21.31
N ASP A 391 28.78 -16.27 20.74
CA ASP A 391 28.73 -16.84 19.40
C ASP A 391 28.21 -18.28 19.43
N VAL A 392 27.25 -18.56 18.57
CA VAL A 392 26.72 -19.87 18.24
C VAL A 392 27.48 -20.38 17.02
N TRP A 393 27.98 -21.61 17.10
CA TRP A 393 28.78 -22.25 16.04
C TRP A 393 30.05 -21.47 15.60
N GLY A 394 30.54 -20.54 16.43
CA GLY A 394 31.81 -19.83 16.23
C GLY A 394 31.77 -18.66 15.24
N PHE A 395 30.64 -18.38 14.60
CA PHE A 395 30.49 -17.26 13.66
C PHE A 395 29.12 -16.55 13.69
N ILE A 396 28.13 -17.08 14.43
CA ILE A 396 26.78 -16.51 14.49
C ILE A 396 26.53 -15.92 15.88
N ASN A 397 26.42 -14.60 15.98
CA ASN A 397 26.07 -13.95 17.24
C ASN A 397 24.63 -14.30 17.70
N LEU A 398 24.46 -14.72 18.97
CA LEU A 398 23.15 -15.12 19.52
C LEU A 398 22.12 -13.97 19.50
N GLN A 399 22.53 -12.74 19.80
CA GLN A 399 21.62 -11.58 19.78
C GLN A 399 21.09 -11.33 18.37
N GLY A 400 21.96 -11.50 17.36
CA GLY A 400 21.57 -11.47 15.95
C GLY A 400 20.57 -12.56 15.59
N LEU A 401 20.75 -13.79 16.11
CA LEU A 401 19.83 -14.91 15.89
C LEU A 401 18.45 -14.65 16.52
N VAL A 402 18.41 -14.09 17.73
CA VAL A 402 17.15 -13.70 18.39
C VAL A 402 16.43 -12.64 17.57
N MET A 403 17.15 -11.58 17.14
CA MET A 403 16.58 -10.54 16.28
C MET A 403 16.02 -11.15 14.98
N PHE A 404 16.78 -12.03 14.30
CA PHE A 404 16.30 -12.74 13.11
C PHE A 404 15.02 -13.53 13.39
N GLY A 405 14.96 -14.25 14.52
CA GLY A 405 13.78 -14.98 14.96
C GLY A 405 12.55 -14.09 15.14
N LEU A 406 12.70 -12.90 15.72
CA LEU A 406 11.59 -11.93 15.88
C LEU A 406 11.05 -11.45 14.52
N TYR A 407 11.93 -11.18 13.56
CA TYR A 407 11.52 -10.82 12.20
C TYR A 407 10.81 -11.98 11.50
N ALA A 408 11.37 -13.18 11.56
CA ALA A 408 10.77 -14.38 10.98
C ALA A 408 9.39 -14.68 11.60
N ALA A 409 9.23 -14.50 12.91
CA ALA A 409 7.95 -14.66 13.60
C ALA A 409 6.90 -13.66 13.10
N GLY A 410 7.26 -12.39 12.91
CA GLY A 410 6.37 -11.38 12.32
C GLY A 410 5.89 -11.78 10.92
N ILE A 411 6.80 -12.20 10.04
CA ILE A 411 6.47 -12.64 8.68
C ILE A 411 5.55 -13.86 8.71
N THR A 412 5.94 -14.88 9.46
CA THR A 412 5.20 -16.14 9.56
C THR A 412 3.80 -15.89 10.09
N SER A 413 3.67 -15.06 11.13
CA SER A 413 2.37 -14.70 11.68
C SER A 413 1.49 -13.94 10.70
N ALA A 414 2.04 -13.03 9.89
CA ALA A 414 1.30 -12.32 8.86
C ALA A 414 0.75 -13.28 7.79
N LEU A 415 1.56 -14.27 7.37
CA LEU A 415 1.12 -15.31 6.44
C LEU A 415 0.04 -16.21 7.05
N VAL A 416 0.19 -16.60 8.32
CA VAL A 416 -0.81 -17.40 9.05
C VAL A 416 -2.13 -16.63 9.18
N VAL A 417 -2.09 -15.37 9.61
CA VAL A 417 -3.29 -14.53 9.74
C VAL A 417 -3.95 -14.30 8.38
N SER A 418 -3.17 -14.08 7.31
CA SER A 418 -3.68 -14.00 5.94
C SER A 418 -4.42 -15.28 5.54
N PHE A 419 -3.83 -16.44 5.81
CA PHE A 419 -4.44 -17.73 5.54
C PHE A 419 -5.74 -17.94 6.34
N LEU A 420 -5.75 -17.57 7.63
CA LEU A 420 -6.94 -17.67 8.49
C LEU A 420 -8.06 -16.73 8.03
N ILE A 421 -7.75 -15.47 7.69
CA ILE A 421 -8.73 -14.53 7.13
C ILE A 421 -9.34 -15.12 5.86
N LYS A 422 -8.53 -15.70 4.98
CA LYS A 422 -9.04 -16.37 3.78
C LYS A 422 -9.94 -17.55 4.12
N PHE A 423 -9.52 -18.39 5.06
CA PHE A 423 -10.26 -19.59 5.47
C PHE A 423 -11.65 -19.24 6.05
N PHE A 424 -11.74 -18.20 6.89
CA PHE A 424 -12.98 -17.82 7.56
C PHE A 424 -13.85 -16.84 6.78
N MET A 425 -13.28 -15.86 6.07
CA MET A 425 -14.04 -14.80 5.38
C MET A 425 -14.22 -15.00 3.86
N LEU A 426 -13.42 -15.85 3.20
CA LEU A 426 -13.27 -15.82 1.73
C LEU A 426 -13.49 -17.19 1.06
N ARG A 427 -14.37 -18.03 1.61
CA ARG A 427 -14.63 -19.40 1.13
C ARG A 427 -15.09 -19.49 -0.34
N ASP A 428 -15.77 -18.45 -0.84
CA ASP A 428 -16.27 -18.34 -2.23
C ASP A 428 -15.36 -17.50 -3.16
N TYR A 429 -14.15 -17.13 -2.72
CA TYR A 429 -13.25 -16.28 -3.49
C TYR A 429 -12.29 -17.12 -4.33
N ALA A 430 -12.54 -17.19 -5.64
CA ALA A 430 -11.58 -17.70 -6.62
C ALA A 430 -10.66 -16.54 -7.08
N PRO A 431 -9.37 -16.50 -6.67
CA PRO A 431 -8.45 -15.50 -7.20
C PRO A 431 -8.38 -15.69 -8.72
N ALA A 432 -8.76 -14.66 -9.46
CA ALA A 432 -8.72 -14.69 -10.91
C ALA A 432 -7.25 -14.72 -11.38
N PRO A 433 -6.95 -15.32 -12.55
CA PRO A 433 -5.58 -15.38 -13.06
C PRO A 433 -4.95 -13.98 -13.09
N PHE A 434 -3.76 -13.87 -12.47
CA PHE A 434 -2.98 -12.65 -12.43
C PHE A 434 -2.52 -12.31 -13.84
N MET A 435 -3.03 -11.21 -14.38
CA MET A 435 -2.62 -10.69 -15.67
C MET A 435 -2.09 -9.28 -15.43
N LEU A 436 -0.77 -9.16 -15.47
CA LEU A 436 -0.05 -7.91 -15.29
C LEU A 436 0.61 -7.54 -16.61
N GLU A 437 0.32 -6.35 -17.13
CA GLU A 437 1.18 -5.76 -18.15
C GLU A 437 2.46 -5.30 -17.47
N LEU A 438 3.61 -5.82 -17.93
CA LEU A 438 4.91 -5.36 -17.47
C LEU A 438 5.22 -4.05 -18.20
N PRO A 439 5.25 -2.89 -17.51
CA PRO A 439 5.56 -1.62 -18.15
C PRO A 439 7.01 -1.62 -18.65
N ASP A 440 7.32 -0.86 -19.71
CA ASP A 440 8.71 -0.67 -20.14
C ASP A 440 9.57 -0.05 -19.01
N TYR A 441 10.86 -0.40 -18.95
CA TYR A 441 11.81 0.27 -18.06
C TYR A 441 11.91 1.75 -18.43
N LYS A 442 11.80 2.63 -17.42
CA LYS A 442 11.90 4.08 -17.60
C LYS A 442 13.00 4.63 -16.70
N MET A 443 13.70 5.66 -17.17
CA MET A 443 14.65 6.37 -16.34
C MET A 443 13.88 7.29 -15.37
N PRO A 444 14.12 7.20 -14.05
CA PRO A 444 13.42 8.03 -13.08
C PRO A 444 13.73 9.50 -13.29
N ARG A 445 12.72 10.34 -13.15
CA ARG A 445 12.88 11.79 -13.25
C ARG A 445 13.23 12.33 -11.86
N LEU A 446 14.46 12.80 -11.66
CA LEU A 446 14.94 13.32 -10.36
C LEU A 446 13.99 14.36 -9.74
N LYS A 447 13.39 15.23 -10.55
CA LYS A 447 12.39 16.21 -10.10
C LYS A 447 11.13 15.56 -9.51
N SER A 448 10.65 14.49 -10.14
CA SER A 448 9.50 13.71 -9.67
C SER A 448 9.79 13.10 -8.31
N ILE A 449 10.96 12.44 -8.19
CA ILE A 449 11.42 11.83 -6.94
C ILE A 449 11.56 12.87 -5.83
N ALA A 450 12.21 14.02 -6.10
CA ALA A 450 12.41 15.07 -5.11
C ALA A 450 11.08 15.65 -4.59
N ILE A 451 10.12 15.92 -5.48
CA ILE A 451 8.77 16.39 -5.11
C ILE A 451 8.05 15.30 -4.31
N GLY A 452 8.16 14.04 -4.71
CA GLY A 452 7.62 12.89 -4.00
C GLY A 452 8.14 12.81 -2.57
N ILE A 453 9.47 12.84 -2.39
CA ILE A 453 10.13 12.81 -1.08
C ILE A 453 9.66 13.98 -0.21
N TYR A 454 9.69 15.21 -0.72
CA TYR A 454 9.25 16.39 0.01
C TYR A 454 7.79 16.29 0.47
N THR A 455 6.91 15.83 -0.42
CA THR A 455 5.48 15.65 -0.12
C THR A 455 5.26 14.62 0.98
N ARG A 456 6.00 13.50 0.94
CA ARG A 456 5.93 12.45 1.96
C ARG A 456 6.48 12.93 3.31
N ALA A 457 7.62 13.61 3.31
CA ALA A 457 8.21 14.22 4.50
C ALA A 457 7.26 15.23 5.16
N LYS A 458 6.66 16.14 4.38
CA LYS A 458 5.68 17.11 4.86
C LYS A 458 4.44 16.42 5.45
N MET A 459 3.89 15.42 4.77
CA MET A 459 2.75 14.66 5.28
C MET A 459 3.06 13.95 6.61
N PHE A 460 4.27 13.41 6.76
CA PHE A 460 4.71 12.79 8.00
C PHE A 460 4.77 13.82 9.14
N LEU A 461 5.46 14.94 8.93
CA LEU A 461 5.59 16.02 9.91
C LEU A 461 4.23 16.60 10.34
N GLN A 462 3.33 16.88 9.39
CA GLN A 462 2.04 17.51 9.68
C GLN A 462 1.00 16.57 10.30
N ARG A 463 1.05 15.27 10.00
CA ARG A 463 0.02 14.31 10.44
C ARG A 463 0.50 13.44 11.59
N ALA A 464 1.60 12.74 11.38
CA ALA A 464 2.18 11.89 12.41
C ALA A 464 2.84 12.76 13.50
N GLY A 465 3.58 13.79 13.10
CA GLY A 465 4.26 14.68 14.04
C GLY A 465 3.31 15.36 15.03
N THR A 466 2.19 15.91 14.56
CA THR A 466 1.17 16.52 15.46
C THR A 466 0.59 15.49 16.43
N THR A 467 0.31 14.26 15.97
CA THR A 467 -0.25 13.21 16.82
C THR A 467 0.75 12.77 17.90
N ILE A 468 2.01 12.56 17.51
CA ILE A 468 3.08 12.14 18.42
C ILE A 468 3.35 13.24 19.45
N PHE A 469 3.50 14.49 19.00
CA PHE A 469 3.71 15.65 19.87
C PHE A 469 2.58 15.80 20.89
N SER A 470 1.32 15.76 20.45
CA SER A 470 0.17 15.85 21.36
C SER A 470 0.16 14.72 22.39
N MET A 471 0.52 13.49 22.00
CA MET A 471 0.64 12.41 22.95
C MET A 471 1.80 12.65 23.93
N MET A 472 2.96 13.15 23.48
CA MET A 472 4.11 13.39 24.37
C MET A 472 3.79 14.41 25.45
N VAL A 473 3.09 15.48 25.08
CA VAL A 473 2.56 16.47 26.04
C VAL A 473 1.59 15.81 27.03
N LEU A 474 0.69 14.95 26.54
CA LEU A 474 -0.26 14.24 27.41
C LEU A 474 0.45 13.28 28.37
N ILE A 475 1.45 12.54 27.90
CA ILE A 475 2.23 11.60 28.72
C ILE A 475 3.03 12.34 29.78
N TRP A 476 3.69 13.44 29.39
CA TRP A 476 4.37 14.30 30.35
C TRP A 476 3.42 14.78 31.43
N PHE A 477 2.21 15.24 31.06
CA PHE A 477 1.19 15.65 32.02
C PHE A 477 0.77 14.49 32.94
N LEU A 478 0.48 13.32 32.39
CA LEU A 478 0.09 12.14 33.18
C LEU A 478 1.22 11.65 34.10
N ALA A 479 2.47 11.79 33.69
CA ALA A 479 3.65 11.38 34.47
C ALA A 479 4.06 12.42 35.53
N SER A 480 3.69 13.70 35.34
CA SER A 480 4.06 14.80 36.25
C SER A 480 2.99 15.14 37.30
N PHE A 481 1.72 14.77 37.06
CA PHE A 481 0.60 15.12 37.95
C PHE A 481 -0.14 13.89 38.47
N PRO A 482 -0.60 13.88 39.73
CA PRO A 482 -0.32 14.88 40.77
C PRO A 482 1.15 14.82 41.26
N GLN A 483 1.64 15.93 41.81
CA GLN A 483 2.97 15.98 42.43
C GLN A 483 2.98 15.19 43.75
N PRO A 484 4.14 14.63 44.15
CA PRO A 484 4.25 13.88 45.39
C PRO A 484 3.85 14.74 46.61
N PRO A 485 3.19 14.16 47.62
CA PRO A 485 2.90 14.87 48.86
C PRO A 485 4.20 15.27 49.58
N VAL A 486 4.14 16.38 50.32
CA VAL A 486 5.30 16.92 51.05
C VAL A 486 5.83 15.86 52.02
N GLY A 487 7.10 15.46 51.87
CA GLY A 487 7.75 14.44 52.69
C GLY A 487 7.67 13.00 52.14
N ALA A 488 7.21 12.81 50.90
CA ALA A 488 7.25 11.49 50.24
C ALA A 488 8.69 10.98 50.09
N THR A 489 8.92 9.71 50.43
CA THR A 489 10.20 8.99 50.28
C THR A 489 10.31 8.24 48.96
N GLU A 490 9.19 8.00 48.27
CA GLU A 490 9.13 7.33 46.98
C GLU A 490 9.34 8.31 45.82
N PRO A 491 9.82 7.85 44.65
CA PRO A 491 9.98 8.69 43.45
C PRO A 491 8.68 9.41 43.05
N ALA A 492 8.78 10.63 42.57
CA ALA A 492 7.63 11.47 42.20
C ALA A 492 6.65 10.79 41.22
N ILE A 493 7.17 9.93 40.34
CA ILE A 493 6.36 9.22 39.34
C ILE A 493 5.38 8.23 39.95
N ASP A 494 5.62 7.69 41.15
CA ASP A 494 4.78 6.67 41.78
C ASP A 494 3.42 7.20 42.24
N PHE A 495 3.32 8.53 42.40
CA PHE A 495 2.11 9.28 42.75
C PHE A 495 1.36 9.82 41.52
N SER A 496 1.96 9.75 40.33
CA SER A 496 1.41 10.31 39.11
C SER A 496 0.15 9.57 38.61
N LEU A 497 -0.68 10.24 37.81
CA LEU A 497 -1.82 9.64 37.12
C LEU A 497 -1.38 8.48 36.23
N ALA A 498 -0.20 8.58 35.63
CA ALA A 498 0.41 7.49 34.87
C ALA A 498 0.58 6.25 35.76
N ALA A 499 1.18 6.38 36.95
CA ALA A 499 1.31 5.27 37.89
C ALA A 499 -0.05 4.73 38.37
N MET A 500 -1.06 5.58 38.58
CA MET A 500 -2.41 5.13 38.93
C MET A 500 -3.04 4.26 37.82
N ILE A 501 -2.95 4.70 36.55
CA ILE A 501 -3.44 3.94 35.41
C ILE A 501 -2.65 2.63 35.25
N GLY A 502 -1.32 2.68 35.41
CA GLY A 502 -0.46 1.51 35.35
C GLY A 502 -0.79 0.47 36.43
N LYS A 503 -0.99 0.92 37.68
CA LYS A 503 -1.39 0.06 38.80
C LYS A 503 -2.80 -0.52 38.59
N ALA A 504 -3.72 0.22 37.95
CA ALA A 504 -5.04 -0.29 37.58
C ALA A 504 -4.99 -1.34 36.45
N LEU A 505 -4.06 -1.21 35.50
CA LEU A 505 -3.85 -2.18 34.41
C LEU A 505 -3.02 -3.39 34.82
N ALA A 506 -2.19 -3.26 35.86
CA ALA A 506 -1.25 -4.30 36.30
C ALA A 506 -1.91 -5.67 36.55
N PRO A 507 -3.09 -5.80 37.20
CA PRO A 507 -3.72 -7.10 37.40
C PRO A 507 -4.06 -7.83 36.09
N LEU A 508 -4.39 -7.08 35.04
CA LEU A 508 -4.71 -7.64 33.73
C LEU A 508 -3.45 -8.11 32.98
N LEU A 509 -2.32 -7.44 33.21
CA LEU A 509 -1.04 -7.72 32.55
C LEU A 509 -0.09 -8.61 33.39
N ALA A 510 -0.38 -8.83 34.67
CA ALA A 510 0.39 -9.73 35.53
C ALA A 510 0.52 -11.16 34.99
N PRO A 511 -0.50 -11.80 34.39
CA PRO A 511 -0.38 -13.15 33.83
C PRO A 511 0.65 -13.27 32.69
N VAL A 512 1.00 -12.16 32.04
CA VAL A 512 2.02 -12.12 30.99
C VAL A 512 3.38 -11.65 31.51
N GLY A 513 3.53 -11.51 32.84
CA GLY A 513 4.78 -11.14 33.50
C GLY A 513 5.04 -9.63 33.53
N PHE A 514 4.04 -8.79 33.27
CA PHE A 514 4.21 -7.33 33.23
C PHE A 514 3.83 -6.67 34.55
N ASN A 515 4.70 -5.79 35.04
CA ASN A 515 4.46 -4.97 36.21
C ASN A 515 3.78 -3.63 35.82
N TRP A 516 3.46 -2.82 36.83
CA TRP A 516 2.80 -1.53 36.59
C TRP A 516 3.70 -0.57 35.79
N GLN A 517 5.02 -0.62 35.95
CA GLN A 517 5.95 0.21 35.19
C GLN A 517 5.90 -0.10 33.68
N ILE A 518 5.85 -1.39 33.32
CA ILE A 518 5.63 -1.82 31.94
C ILE A 518 4.27 -1.33 31.47
N ALA A 519 3.21 -1.52 32.27
CA ALA A 519 1.87 -1.06 31.92
C ALA A 519 1.82 0.45 31.61
N VAL A 520 2.52 1.28 32.41
CA VAL A 520 2.66 2.71 32.15
C VAL A 520 3.40 2.98 30.85
N ALA A 521 4.51 2.27 30.58
CA ALA A 521 5.30 2.46 29.37
C ALA A 521 4.60 1.98 28.07
N LEU A 522 3.63 1.06 28.18
CA LEU A 522 2.86 0.60 27.02
C LEU A 522 1.89 1.66 26.49
N ILE A 523 1.33 2.51 27.36
CA ILE A 523 0.40 3.61 27.00
C ILE A 523 1.03 4.61 26.02
N PRO A 524 2.18 5.24 26.31
CA PRO A 524 2.85 6.13 25.37
C PRO A 524 3.34 5.37 24.14
N GLY A 525 3.71 4.09 24.32
CA GLY A 525 3.97 3.15 23.25
C GLY A 525 2.82 3.04 22.24
N MET A 526 1.56 3.26 22.66
CA MET A 526 0.41 3.23 21.75
C MET A 526 0.42 4.36 20.72
N ALA A 527 0.98 5.52 21.05
CA ALA A 527 1.18 6.58 20.06
C ALA A 527 2.31 6.24 19.09
N ALA A 528 3.48 5.89 19.63
CA ALA A 528 4.67 5.55 18.87
C ALA A 528 5.51 4.52 19.64
N ARG A 529 5.97 3.47 18.95
CA ARG A 529 6.55 2.25 19.54
C ARG A 529 7.82 2.54 20.32
N GLU A 530 8.65 3.42 19.78
CA GLU A 530 9.93 3.89 20.27
C GLU A 530 9.81 4.70 21.57
N VAL A 531 8.67 5.38 21.79
CA VAL A 531 8.46 6.21 22.98
C VAL A 531 8.39 5.33 24.23
N ALA A 532 8.02 4.07 24.10
CA ALA A 532 8.02 3.16 25.24
C ALA A 532 9.41 3.06 25.91
N VAL A 533 10.51 3.15 25.15
CA VAL A 533 11.87 3.17 25.73
C VAL A 533 12.10 4.45 26.53
N ALA A 534 11.73 5.61 25.96
CA ALA A 534 11.82 6.88 26.64
C ALA A 534 10.97 6.90 27.92
N ALA A 535 9.75 6.35 27.86
CA ALA A 535 8.85 6.23 28.99
C ALA A 535 9.39 5.30 30.08
N LEU A 536 10.02 4.16 29.72
CA LEU A 536 10.72 3.32 30.70
C LEU A 536 11.86 4.09 31.37
N GLY A 537 12.63 4.88 30.62
CA GLY A 537 13.66 5.76 31.18
C GLY A 537 13.09 6.73 32.22
N THR A 538 11.97 7.40 31.90
CA THR A 538 11.28 8.29 32.84
C THR A 538 10.76 7.56 34.08
N VAL A 539 10.13 6.38 33.90
CA VAL A 539 9.54 5.59 35.00
C VAL A 539 10.60 5.04 35.95
N TYR A 540 11.77 4.67 35.44
CA TYR A 540 12.89 4.24 36.27
C TYR A 540 13.78 5.40 36.76
N ALA A 541 13.36 6.65 36.55
CA ALA A 541 14.06 7.86 36.96
C ALA A 541 15.52 7.92 36.45
N ILE A 542 15.73 7.52 35.20
CA ILE A 542 17.04 7.58 34.53
C ILE A 542 17.04 8.83 33.64
N GLU A 543 17.81 9.85 34.03
CA GLU A 543 17.91 11.11 33.28
C GLU A 543 19.00 11.06 32.19
N GLY A 544 18.61 11.32 30.93
CA GLY A 544 19.38 11.94 29.84
C GLY A 544 20.70 11.32 29.30
N GLY A 545 20.69 10.89 28.03
CA GLY A 545 21.91 10.72 27.18
C GLY A 545 22.09 9.36 26.50
N LYS A 546 23.09 9.20 25.61
CA LYS A 546 23.46 7.90 25.00
C LYS A 546 23.83 6.84 26.05
N GLU A 547 24.30 7.27 27.22
CA GLU A 547 24.62 6.44 28.38
C GLU A 547 23.36 5.94 29.13
N ALA A 548 22.20 6.57 28.93
CA ALA A 548 20.95 6.15 29.56
C ALA A 548 20.44 4.80 29.04
N ALA A 549 20.69 4.43 27.78
CA ALA A 549 20.20 3.15 27.24
C ALA A 549 20.92 1.95 27.86
N GLU A 550 22.23 2.04 28.10
CA GLU A 550 23.00 1.00 28.78
C GLU A 550 22.63 0.92 30.28
N GLN A 551 22.44 2.06 30.94
CA GLN A 551 21.97 2.13 32.32
C GLN A 551 20.55 1.55 32.48
N ILE A 552 19.64 1.86 31.55
CA ILE A 552 18.30 1.25 31.50
C ILE A 552 18.43 -0.27 31.37
N GLY A 553 19.28 -0.77 30.48
CA GLY A 553 19.51 -2.20 30.30
C GLY A 553 19.92 -2.92 31.60
N GLN A 554 20.84 -2.33 32.37
CA GLN A 554 21.30 -2.88 33.65
C GLN A 554 20.19 -2.88 34.72
N VAL A 555 19.44 -1.78 34.82
CA VAL A 555 18.32 -1.66 35.77
C VAL A 555 17.21 -2.66 35.41
N LEU A 556 16.90 -2.81 34.12
CA LEU A 556 15.93 -3.79 33.64
C LEU A 556 16.36 -5.22 33.97
N ALA A 557 17.63 -5.58 33.69
CA ALA A 557 18.16 -6.92 33.99
C ALA A 557 18.11 -7.28 35.49
N THR A 558 18.12 -6.27 36.36
CA THR A 558 17.98 -6.48 37.81
C THR A 558 16.52 -6.63 38.25
N LYS A 559 15.59 -5.92 37.58
CA LYS A 559 14.19 -5.83 38.00
C LYS A 559 13.26 -6.83 37.30
N TRP A 560 13.62 -7.33 36.12
CA TRP A 560 12.79 -8.23 35.32
C TRP A 560 13.45 -9.60 35.22
N SER A 561 12.65 -10.66 35.12
CA SER A 561 13.16 -11.98 34.74
C SER A 561 13.30 -12.10 33.23
N LEU A 562 14.07 -13.11 32.79
CA LEU A 562 14.23 -13.42 31.37
C LEU A 562 12.87 -13.76 30.73
N ALA A 563 11.96 -14.39 31.47
CA ALA A 563 10.59 -14.66 31.01
C ALA A 563 9.82 -13.36 30.71
N THR A 564 9.90 -12.34 31.58
CA THR A 564 9.29 -11.03 31.33
C THR A 564 9.90 -10.34 30.10
N ALA A 565 11.22 -10.42 29.93
CA ALA A 565 11.90 -9.86 28.76
C ALA A 565 11.45 -10.52 27.45
N LEU A 566 11.39 -11.86 27.40
CA LEU A 566 10.91 -12.60 26.23
C LEU A 566 9.43 -12.34 25.95
N SER A 567 8.62 -12.24 27.01
CA SER A 567 7.20 -11.86 26.93
C SER A 567 7.02 -10.47 26.31
N MET A 568 7.84 -9.49 26.72
CA MET A 568 7.85 -8.14 26.15
C MET A 568 8.25 -8.14 24.68
N LEU A 569 9.26 -8.92 24.28
CA LEU A 569 9.62 -9.08 22.86
C LEU A 569 8.44 -9.63 22.04
N ALA A 570 7.78 -10.68 22.53
CA ALA A 570 6.60 -11.27 21.88
C ALA A 570 5.43 -10.29 21.78
N TRP A 571 5.16 -9.52 22.84
CA TRP A 571 4.15 -8.47 22.83
C TRP A 571 4.40 -7.46 21.70
N TYR A 572 5.65 -6.98 21.56
CA TYR A 572 6.00 -5.98 20.55
C TYR A 572 5.92 -6.48 19.12
N ILE A 573 5.92 -7.80 18.86
CA ILE A 573 5.66 -8.35 17.52
C ILE A 573 4.22 -8.04 17.07
N PHE A 574 3.27 -8.06 17.98
CA PHE A 574 1.84 -8.03 17.63
C PHE A 574 1.12 -6.76 18.09
N ALA A 575 1.67 -6.03 19.06
CA ALA A 575 0.95 -4.93 19.70
C ALA A 575 0.54 -3.82 18.69
N PRO A 576 -0.69 -3.30 18.78
CA PRO A 576 -1.21 -2.22 17.92
C PRO A 576 -0.67 -0.84 18.33
N GLN A 577 0.65 -0.74 18.52
CA GLN A 577 1.34 0.42 19.09
C GLN A 577 1.71 1.47 18.05
N CYS A 578 0.75 1.92 17.25
CA CYS A 578 0.96 3.06 16.36
C CYS A 578 -0.39 3.71 16.03
N ALA A 579 -0.78 4.72 16.81
CA ALA A 579 -2.03 5.45 16.61
C ALA A 579 -2.17 6.00 15.18
N SER A 580 -1.07 6.46 14.59
CA SER A 580 -1.03 6.91 13.19
C SER A 580 -1.34 5.78 12.20
N THR A 581 -0.92 4.53 12.49
CA THR A 581 -1.27 3.36 11.66
C THR A 581 -2.78 3.09 11.73
N LEU A 582 -3.37 3.09 12.93
CA LEU A 582 -4.82 2.89 13.11
C LEU A 582 -5.63 4.00 12.40
N ALA A 583 -5.19 5.25 12.51
CA ALA A 583 -5.82 6.37 11.81
C ALA A 583 -5.78 6.21 10.27
N VAL A 584 -4.66 5.69 9.74
CA VAL A 584 -4.51 5.41 8.31
C VAL A 584 -5.38 4.23 7.89
N ILE A 585 -5.49 3.16 8.70
CA ILE A 585 -6.41 2.04 8.44
C ILE A 585 -7.85 2.54 8.34
N ARG A 586 -8.29 3.35 9.31
CA ARG A 586 -9.63 3.95 9.27
C ARG A 586 -9.86 4.75 7.98
N ARG A 587 -8.86 5.55 7.57
CA ARG A 587 -8.95 6.36 6.35
C ARG A 587 -9.00 5.49 5.08
N GLU A 588 -8.15 4.47 4.97
CA GLU A 588 -8.05 3.63 3.77
C GLU A 588 -9.21 2.64 3.62
N THR A 589 -9.80 2.20 4.74
CA THR A 589 -10.98 1.31 4.76
C THR A 589 -12.31 2.07 4.78
N GLY A 590 -12.30 3.37 5.11
CA GLY A 590 -13.50 4.19 5.25
C GLY A 590 -14.39 3.80 6.44
N SER A 591 -13.91 2.96 7.37
CA SER A 591 -14.74 2.40 8.45
C SER A 591 -14.01 2.37 9.79
N TRP A 592 -14.70 2.84 10.83
CA TRP A 592 -14.25 2.68 12.21
C TRP A 592 -14.28 1.22 12.66
N ALA A 593 -15.19 0.41 12.11
CA ALA A 593 -15.31 -1.00 12.47
C ALA A 593 -14.01 -1.76 12.12
N TRP A 594 -13.45 -1.53 10.94
CA TRP A 594 -12.19 -2.18 10.53
C TRP A 594 -10.99 -1.73 11.36
N MET A 595 -10.95 -0.46 11.77
CA MET A 595 -9.93 0.03 12.70
C MET A 595 -10.06 -0.65 14.07
N ALA A 596 -11.27 -0.75 14.62
CA ALA A 596 -11.53 -1.41 15.90
C ALA A 596 -11.21 -2.91 15.84
N VAL A 597 -11.63 -3.61 14.79
CA VAL A 597 -11.26 -5.01 14.54
C VAL A 597 -9.74 -5.16 14.52
N THR A 598 -9.03 -4.28 13.80
CA THR A 598 -7.56 -4.34 13.74
C THR A 598 -6.93 -4.18 15.12
N PHE A 599 -7.36 -3.16 15.85
CA PHE A 599 -6.88 -2.89 17.20
C PHE A 599 -7.12 -4.09 18.13
N THR A 600 -8.36 -4.60 18.18
CA THR A 600 -8.74 -5.68 19.08
C THR A 600 -8.05 -6.98 18.74
N TYR A 601 -8.00 -7.40 17.47
CA TYR A 601 -7.36 -8.67 17.13
C TYR A 601 -5.84 -8.62 17.40
N MET A 602 -5.18 -7.50 17.11
CA MET A 602 -3.75 -7.33 17.36
C MET A 602 -3.44 -7.33 18.86
N LEU A 603 -4.29 -6.68 19.67
CA LEU A 603 -4.14 -6.68 21.12
C LEU A 603 -4.31 -8.09 21.70
N VAL A 604 -5.33 -8.83 21.24
CA VAL A 604 -5.56 -10.23 21.63
C VAL A 604 -4.38 -11.11 21.22
N LEU A 605 -3.87 -10.94 20.00
CA LEU A 605 -2.71 -11.70 19.51
C LEU A 605 -1.45 -11.39 20.31
N ALA A 606 -1.22 -10.12 20.65
CA ALA A 606 -0.11 -9.70 21.51
C ALA A 606 -0.21 -10.31 22.90
N TYR A 607 -1.39 -10.22 23.54
CA TYR A 607 -1.62 -10.78 24.86
C TYR A 607 -1.44 -12.31 24.85
N ALA A 608 -2.02 -13.01 23.88
CA ALA A 608 -1.91 -14.46 23.77
C ALA A 608 -0.46 -14.91 23.53
N ALA A 609 0.27 -14.26 22.61
CA ALA A 609 1.65 -14.59 22.34
C ALA A 609 2.56 -14.32 23.54
N SER A 610 2.33 -13.20 24.24
CA SER A 610 3.04 -12.81 25.46
C SER A 610 2.76 -13.80 26.59
N LEU A 611 1.50 -14.23 26.78
CA LEU A 611 1.09 -15.23 27.76
C LEU A 611 1.75 -16.59 27.52
N VAL A 612 1.73 -17.08 26.27
CA VAL A 612 2.36 -18.34 25.89
C VAL A 612 3.87 -18.27 26.10
N THR A 613 4.49 -17.17 25.68
CA THR A 613 5.95 -16.98 25.81
C THR A 613 6.38 -16.91 27.27
N TYR A 614 5.66 -16.14 28.10
CA TYR A 614 5.95 -16.00 29.53
C TYR A 614 5.85 -17.35 30.25
N ASN A 615 4.72 -18.05 30.12
CA ASN A 615 4.51 -19.32 30.81
C ASN A 615 5.47 -20.41 30.33
N ALA A 616 5.77 -20.46 29.03
CA ALA A 616 6.76 -21.39 28.49
C ALA A 616 8.17 -21.09 29.04
N ALA A 617 8.56 -19.81 29.12
CA ALA A 617 9.85 -19.42 29.67
C ALA A 617 9.96 -19.74 31.17
N VAL A 618 8.91 -19.45 31.96
CA VAL A 618 8.83 -19.82 33.38
C VAL A 618 8.94 -21.33 33.57
N ALA A 619 8.20 -22.12 32.78
CA ALA A 619 8.26 -23.58 32.82
C ALA A 619 9.66 -24.15 32.49
N LEU A 620 10.44 -23.43 31.67
CA LEU A 620 11.83 -23.76 31.34
C LEU A 620 12.85 -23.21 32.36
N GLY A 621 12.39 -22.61 33.47
CA GLY A 621 13.25 -22.11 34.55
C GLY A 621 13.82 -20.70 34.33
N ALA A 622 13.27 -19.93 33.39
CA ALA A 622 13.67 -18.55 33.09
C ALA A 622 12.82 -17.48 33.82
N GLY A 623 11.96 -17.93 34.75
CA GLY A 623 10.88 -17.18 35.40
C GLY A 623 11.31 -16.39 36.62
#